data_AF-G5DD00-F1
#
_entry.id   AF-G5DD00-F1
#
_cell.length_a   1.000
_cell.length_b   1.000
_cell.length_c   1.000
_cell.angle_alpha   90.00
_cell.angle_beta   90.00
_cell.angle_gamma   90.00
#
_symmetry.space_group_name_H-M   'P 1'
#
loop_
_entity.id
_entity.type
_entity.pdbx_description
1 polymer ?
#
loop_
_entity_poly.entity_id
_entity_poly.type
_entity_poly.pdbx_seq_one_letter_code
_entity_poly.pdbx_strand_id
1 'polypeptide(L)'
;CLDAIKATTPRNDDPEHASRPFDRTRNGFVLGEGAAMFVLEEREAARRRGAHVYAEVAGYATRCNAFHMTGLRPDGREMAEAIRAAMDEARIAPEDVDYINAHGSGTKQNDRHETSAFKRSLGEHTRRTPVSSIKSMVGHSLGAVGSIEIAASVLAMEHDVVPPTANLHDPDPECDLDHVPLTARDWRTDTVLTVG
;
A
#
# COMPACT_ATOMS: atom_id res chain seq x y z
N CYS A 1 -21.01 -3.99 -10.43
CA CYS A 1 -20.81 -2.80 -11.29
C CYS A 1 -19.92 -1.80 -10.58
N LEU A 2 -18.59 -1.95 -10.64
CA LEU A 2 -17.65 -0.96 -10.07
C LEU A 2 -17.80 0.42 -10.73
N ASP A 3 -18.24 0.45 -12.00
CA ASP A 3 -18.59 1.67 -12.73
C ASP A 3 -19.79 2.40 -12.11
N ALA A 4 -20.76 1.67 -11.53
CA ALA A 4 -21.94 2.27 -10.92
C ALA A 4 -21.60 3.09 -9.66
N ILE A 5 -20.49 2.74 -9.00
CA ILE A 5 -19.94 3.50 -7.88
C ILE A 5 -18.77 4.42 -8.30
N LYS A 6 -18.47 4.49 -9.61
CA LYS A 6 -17.38 5.29 -10.20
C LYS A 6 -16.00 5.01 -9.58
N ALA A 7 -15.74 3.74 -9.28
CA ALA A 7 -14.47 3.31 -8.71
C ALA A 7 -13.39 3.09 -9.78
N THR A 8 -13.80 2.73 -11.00
CA THR A 8 -12.96 2.54 -12.18
C THR A 8 -12.73 3.86 -12.90
N THR A 9 -11.53 4.01 -13.49
CA THR A 9 -11.22 5.18 -14.31
C THR A 9 -11.96 5.15 -15.65
N PRO A 10 -12.49 6.29 -16.14
CA PRO A 10 -13.10 6.39 -17.47
C PRO A 10 -12.07 6.56 -18.61
N ARG A 11 -10.76 6.58 -18.33
CA ARG A 11 -9.68 6.75 -19.31
C ARG A 11 -9.47 5.50 -20.17
N ASN A 12 -10.39 5.27 -21.09
CA ASN A 12 -10.30 4.18 -22.06
C ASN A 12 -9.45 4.54 -23.29
N ASP A 13 -9.25 5.83 -23.52
CA ASP A 13 -8.45 6.41 -24.61
C ASP A 13 -6.94 6.43 -24.31
N ASP A 14 -6.57 6.33 -23.03
CA ASP A 14 -5.18 6.29 -22.56
C ASP A 14 -5.00 5.26 -21.43
N PRO A 15 -5.18 3.96 -21.71
CA PRO A 15 -5.19 2.92 -20.69
C PRO A 15 -3.83 2.73 -19.99
N GLU A 16 -2.72 2.96 -20.70
CA GLU A 16 -1.36 2.81 -20.16
C GLU A 16 -1.08 3.75 -18.99
N HIS A 17 -1.65 4.97 -19.03
CA HIS A 17 -1.47 5.97 -17.98
C HIS A 17 -2.68 6.08 -17.05
N ALA A 18 -3.69 5.21 -17.17
CA ALA A 18 -4.96 5.40 -16.51
C ALA A 18 -4.89 5.16 -14.98
N SER A 19 -4.14 4.15 -14.54
CA SER A 19 -3.89 3.86 -13.13
C SER A 19 -2.78 4.77 -12.59
N ARG A 20 -3.16 5.81 -11.83
CA ARG A 20 -2.24 6.83 -11.30
C ARG A 20 -2.54 7.19 -9.83
N PRO A 21 -2.25 6.30 -8.89
CA PRO A 21 -2.40 6.56 -7.46
C PRO A 21 -1.69 7.85 -7.04
N PHE A 22 -2.33 8.63 -6.17
CA PHE A 22 -1.82 9.89 -5.60
C PHE A 22 -1.58 11.04 -6.58
N ASP A 23 -1.75 10.84 -7.89
CA ASP A 23 -1.67 11.90 -8.89
C ASP A 23 -2.90 12.82 -8.80
N ARG A 24 -2.70 14.13 -8.95
CA ARG A 24 -3.75 15.17 -8.88
C ARG A 24 -4.88 14.90 -9.88
N THR A 25 -4.56 14.26 -11.00
CA THR A 25 -5.50 13.97 -12.08
C THR A 25 -6.14 12.59 -11.98
N ARG A 26 -5.87 11.81 -10.93
CA ARG A 26 -6.48 10.48 -10.72
C ARG A 26 -8.00 10.54 -10.65
N ASN A 27 -8.63 9.48 -11.15
CA ASN A 27 -10.08 9.40 -11.30
C ASN A 27 -10.61 7.95 -11.28
N GLY A 28 -9.92 7.05 -10.58
CA GLY A 28 -10.28 5.63 -10.44
C GLY A 28 -9.11 4.69 -10.72
N PHE A 29 -9.33 3.39 -10.50
CA PHE A 29 -8.37 2.34 -10.83
C PHE A 29 -8.68 1.67 -12.18
N VAL A 30 -7.68 0.96 -12.70
CA VAL A 30 -7.82 -0.03 -13.78
C VAL A 30 -7.89 -1.41 -13.15
N LEU A 31 -8.68 -2.33 -13.73
CA LEU A 31 -8.72 -3.72 -13.27
C LEU A 31 -7.44 -4.46 -13.68
N GLY A 32 -6.91 -5.25 -12.75
CA GLY A 32 -5.79 -6.14 -12.99
C GLY A 32 -6.18 -7.60 -12.73
N GLU A 33 -5.34 -8.51 -13.17
CA GLU A 33 -5.43 -9.93 -12.85
C GLU A 33 -4.08 -10.40 -12.28
N GLY A 34 -4.11 -11.41 -11.43
CA GLY A 34 -2.88 -11.98 -10.89
C GLY A 34 -3.14 -12.90 -9.71
N ALA A 35 -2.09 -13.58 -9.28
CA ALA A 35 -2.10 -14.42 -8.09
C ALA A 35 -0.71 -14.43 -7.47
N ALA A 36 -0.65 -14.50 -6.14
CA ALA A 36 0.55 -14.81 -5.37
C ALA A 36 0.18 -15.78 -4.25
N MET A 37 1.10 -16.70 -3.93
CA MET A 37 0.91 -17.71 -2.90
C MET A 37 2.11 -17.72 -1.97
N PHE A 38 1.86 -17.89 -0.69
CA PHE A 38 2.87 -17.94 0.35
C PHE A 38 2.76 -19.22 1.16
N VAL A 39 3.90 -19.70 1.64
CA VAL A 39 3.98 -20.79 2.62
C VAL A 39 4.45 -20.18 3.93
N LEU A 40 3.60 -20.23 4.94
CA LEU A 40 3.92 -19.73 6.28
C LEU A 40 4.38 -20.90 7.15
N GLU A 41 5.49 -20.70 7.85
CA GLU A 41 6.08 -21.68 8.75
C GLU A 41 6.49 -21.02 10.06
N GLU A 42 6.62 -21.84 11.10
CA GLU A 42 7.26 -21.43 12.35
C GLU A 42 8.74 -21.10 12.09
N ARG A 43 9.20 -19.95 12.59
CA ARG A 43 10.51 -19.38 12.26
C ARG A 43 11.67 -20.31 12.62
N GLU A 44 11.62 -20.98 13.77
CA GLU A 44 12.65 -21.92 14.16
C GLU A 44 12.63 -23.18 13.30
N ALA A 45 11.47 -23.69 12.90
CA ALA A 45 11.35 -24.82 11.97
C ALA A 45 11.98 -24.51 10.62
N ALA A 46 11.65 -23.35 10.03
CA ALA A 46 12.23 -22.88 8.78
C ALA A 46 13.76 -22.75 8.89
N ARG A 47 14.26 -22.18 9.99
CA ARG A 47 15.70 -22.07 10.26
C ARG A 47 16.39 -23.42 10.44
N ARG A 48 15.80 -24.34 11.21
CA ARG A 48 16.36 -25.69 11.47
C ARG A 48 16.57 -26.48 10.18
N ARG A 49 15.68 -26.33 9.20
CA ARG A 49 15.79 -26.99 7.89
C ARG A 49 16.58 -26.18 6.85
N GLY A 50 17.11 -25.00 7.21
CA GLY A 50 17.87 -24.14 6.30
C GLY A 50 17.04 -23.54 5.16
N ALA A 51 15.74 -23.27 5.41
CA ALA A 51 14.87 -22.63 4.43
C ALA A 51 15.32 -21.20 4.14
N HIS A 52 15.18 -20.74 2.90
CA HIS A 52 15.23 -19.32 2.60
C HIS A 52 13.96 -18.65 3.14
N VAL A 53 14.15 -17.72 4.09
CA VAL A 53 13.07 -16.97 4.73
C VAL A 53 13.09 -15.58 4.14
N TYR A 54 12.06 -15.24 3.37
CA TYR A 54 11.97 -13.93 2.75
C TYR A 54 11.61 -12.82 3.76
N ALA A 55 10.65 -13.08 4.64
CA ALA A 55 10.19 -12.12 5.64
C ALA A 55 9.48 -12.82 6.80
N GLU A 56 9.27 -12.07 7.88
CA GLU A 56 8.46 -12.45 9.02
C GLU A 56 7.16 -11.63 9.01
N VAL A 57 6.00 -12.28 9.21
CA VAL A 57 4.75 -11.55 9.48
C VAL A 57 4.76 -11.17 10.96
N ALA A 58 5.27 -9.98 11.25
CA ALA A 58 5.46 -9.52 12.64
C ALA A 58 4.13 -9.17 13.35
N GLY A 59 3.13 -8.69 12.61
CA GLY A 59 1.81 -8.33 13.14
C GLY A 59 0.80 -8.06 12.03
N TYR A 60 -0.49 -8.11 12.37
CA TYR A 60 -1.58 -7.84 11.43
C TYR A 60 -2.80 -7.28 12.16
N ALA A 61 -3.63 -6.53 11.44
CA ALA A 61 -4.90 -6.07 11.99
C ALA A 61 -5.93 -5.85 10.90
N THR A 62 -7.19 -6.09 11.26
CA THR A 62 -8.35 -5.72 10.44
C THR A 62 -9.28 -4.85 11.27
N ARG A 63 -9.86 -3.84 10.64
CA ARG A 63 -10.90 -2.97 11.23
C ARG A 63 -12.00 -2.74 10.19
N CYS A 64 -13.21 -2.48 10.68
CA CYS A 64 -14.34 -2.06 9.85
C CYS A 64 -14.55 -0.55 10.03
N ASN A 65 -14.75 0.19 8.94
CA ASN A 65 -14.97 1.64 9.02
C ASN A 65 -16.29 2.01 9.73
N ALA A 66 -17.30 1.13 9.67
CA ALA A 66 -18.66 1.32 10.21
C ALA A 66 -19.26 2.72 9.97
N PHE A 67 -18.86 3.40 8.88
CA PHE A 67 -19.17 4.80 8.63
C PHE A 67 -20.20 4.96 7.52
N HIS A 68 -19.97 4.31 6.38
CA HIS A 68 -20.83 4.39 5.21
C HIS A 68 -20.64 3.14 4.35
N MET A 69 -21.68 2.75 3.61
CA MET A 69 -21.67 1.52 2.81
C MET A 69 -20.55 1.48 1.76
N THR A 70 -20.21 2.63 1.19
CA THR A 70 -19.16 2.79 0.15
C THR A 70 -18.21 3.95 0.41
N GLY A 71 -18.45 4.71 1.49
CA GLY A 71 -17.77 5.97 1.75
C GLY A 71 -16.71 5.78 2.82
N LEU A 72 -15.62 6.51 2.68
CA LEU A 72 -14.54 6.57 3.67
C LEU A 72 -14.60 7.88 4.44
N ARG A 73 -14.24 7.83 5.72
CA ARG A 73 -14.09 9.02 6.54
C ARG A 73 -12.89 9.83 6.04
N PRO A 74 -12.98 11.15 5.85
CA PRO A 74 -11.82 11.93 5.40
C PRO A 74 -10.62 11.86 6.37
N ASP A 75 -10.87 11.54 7.64
CA ASP A 75 -9.87 11.58 8.71
C ASP A 75 -9.04 10.30 8.88
N GLY A 76 -9.28 9.23 8.11
CA GLY A 76 -8.43 8.03 8.14
C GLY A 76 -8.44 7.26 9.47
N ARG A 77 -9.37 7.55 10.39
CA ARG A 77 -9.23 7.17 11.80
C ARG A 77 -9.17 5.66 12.00
N GLU A 78 -10.08 4.92 11.40
CA GLU A 78 -10.20 3.46 11.50
C GLU A 78 -8.97 2.75 10.97
N MET A 79 -8.41 3.24 9.85
CA MET A 79 -7.22 2.67 9.24
C MET A 79 -6.00 2.98 10.10
N ALA A 80 -5.91 4.19 10.66
CA ALA A 80 -4.86 4.53 11.62
C ALA A 80 -4.90 3.63 12.87
N GLU A 81 -6.09 3.25 13.37
CA GLU A 81 -6.21 2.28 14.47
C GLU A 81 -5.82 0.86 14.04
N ALA A 82 -6.10 0.46 12.80
CA ALA A 82 -5.65 -0.83 12.27
C ALA A 82 -4.13 -0.87 12.19
N ILE A 83 -3.51 0.19 11.64
CA ILE A 83 -2.04 0.31 11.54
C ILE A 83 -1.41 0.27 12.94
N ARG A 84 -1.93 1.06 13.90
CA ARG A 84 -1.45 1.03 15.29
C ARG A 84 -1.54 -0.37 15.90
N ALA A 85 -2.69 -1.05 15.75
CA ALA A 85 -2.85 -2.39 16.31
C ALA A 85 -1.89 -3.41 15.70
N ALA A 86 -1.60 -3.34 14.40
CA ALA A 86 -0.62 -4.20 13.75
C ALA A 86 0.81 -3.91 14.23
N MET A 87 1.18 -2.63 14.39
CA MET A 87 2.47 -2.22 14.94
C MET A 87 2.63 -2.61 16.42
N ASP A 88 1.56 -2.49 17.22
CA ASP A 88 1.53 -2.90 18.63
C ASP A 88 1.72 -4.42 18.76
N GLU A 89 1.07 -5.22 17.90
CA GLU A 89 1.26 -6.68 17.85
C GLU A 89 2.71 -7.03 17.46
N ALA A 90 3.24 -6.35 16.45
CA ALA A 90 4.63 -6.48 16.01
C ALA A 90 5.66 -5.93 17.00
N ARG A 91 5.22 -5.14 17.99
CA ARG A 91 6.06 -4.43 18.98
C ARG A 91 7.10 -3.53 18.34
N ILE A 92 6.71 -2.84 17.27
CA ILE A 92 7.56 -1.87 16.57
C ILE A 92 7.03 -0.45 16.80
N ALA A 93 7.93 0.52 16.82
CA ALA A 93 7.59 1.93 16.86
C ALA A 93 7.28 2.44 15.43
N PRO A 94 6.53 3.55 15.30
CA PRO A 94 6.38 4.24 14.03
C PRO A 94 7.68 4.45 13.25
N GLU A 95 8.75 4.79 13.95
CA GLU A 95 10.06 5.11 13.41
C GLU A 95 10.80 3.90 12.83
N ASP A 96 10.36 2.68 13.18
CA ASP A 96 10.92 1.43 12.66
C ASP A 96 10.34 1.08 11.28
N VAL A 97 9.33 1.80 10.78
CA VAL A 97 8.74 1.56 9.45
C VAL A 97 9.60 2.22 8.37
N ASP A 98 10.19 1.41 7.49
CA ASP A 98 11.08 1.88 6.43
C ASP A 98 10.36 2.18 5.11
N TYR A 99 9.23 1.51 4.84
CA TYR A 99 8.48 1.63 3.59
C TYR A 99 6.99 1.41 3.81
N ILE A 100 6.14 2.22 3.16
CA ILE A 100 4.69 2.01 3.09
C ILE A 100 4.30 1.54 1.69
N ASN A 101 3.83 0.29 1.60
CA ASN A 101 3.12 -0.21 0.43
C ASN A 101 1.62 0.13 0.60
N ALA A 102 1.19 1.21 -0.05
CA ALA A 102 -0.16 1.73 0.09
C ALA A 102 -1.14 0.97 -0.81
N HIS A 103 -2.40 0.91 -0.38
CA HIS A 103 -3.47 0.38 -1.21
C HIS A 103 -3.59 1.23 -2.48
N GLY A 104 -3.55 2.56 -2.39
CA GLY A 104 -3.39 3.45 -3.54
C GLY A 104 -4.31 3.13 -4.71
N SER A 105 -5.63 3.18 -4.48
CA SER A 105 -6.61 2.82 -5.52
C SER A 105 -6.72 3.84 -6.65
N GLY A 106 -6.05 5.00 -6.58
CA GLY A 106 -6.19 6.05 -7.59
C GLY A 106 -7.56 6.74 -7.56
N THR A 107 -8.34 6.52 -6.51
CA THR A 107 -9.55 7.29 -6.23
C THR A 107 -9.21 8.45 -5.29
N LYS A 108 -9.82 9.62 -5.51
CA LYS A 108 -9.54 10.79 -4.67
C LYS A 108 -9.86 10.57 -3.19
N GLN A 109 -10.97 9.88 -2.92
CA GLN A 109 -11.41 9.62 -1.55
C GLN A 109 -10.44 8.68 -0.82
N ASN A 110 -10.04 7.57 -1.45
CA ASN A 110 -9.17 6.58 -0.81
C ASN A 110 -7.76 7.12 -0.58
N ASP A 111 -7.17 7.74 -1.60
CA ASP A 111 -5.78 8.19 -1.50
C ASP A 111 -5.62 9.29 -0.43
N ARG A 112 -6.63 10.15 -0.26
CA ARG A 112 -6.70 11.12 0.85
C ARG A 112 -6.94 10.44 2.20
N HIS A 113 -7.80 9.42 2.24
CA HIS A 113 -8.09 8.63 3.43
C HIS A 113 -6.83 7.93 3.97
N GLU A 114 -6.09 7.27 3.08
CA GLU A 114 -4.80 6.64 3.38
C GLU A 114 -3.77 7.66 3.86
N THR A 115 -3.65 8.79 3.16
CA THR A 115 -2.74 9.88 3.57
C THR A 115 -3.01 10.32 5.01
N SER A 116 -4.27 10.56 5.35
CA SER A 116 -4.69 10.92 6.71
C SER A 116 -4.39 9.80 7.71
N ALA A 117 -4.61 8.54 7.33
CA ALA A 117 -4.38 7.39 8.19
C ALA A 117 -2.90 7.24 8.54
N PHE A 118 -2.02 7.27 7.53
CA PHE A 118 -0.58 7.14 7.70
C PHE A 118 -0.03 8.26 8.60
N LYS A 119 -0.41 9.51 8.35
CA LYS A 119 -0.01 10.65 9.20
C LYS A 119 -0.44 10.48 10.65
N ARG A 120 -1.63 9.90 10.88
CA ARG A 120 -2.15 9.67 12.24
C ARG A 120 -1.51 8.49 12.94
N SER A 121 -1.03 7.49 12.21
CA SER A 121 -0.40 6.31 12.80
C SER A 121 1.10 6.48 12.98
N LEU A 122 1.79 7.12 12.03
CA LEU A 122 3.23 7.26 12.02
C LEU A 122 3.73 8.66 12.45
N GLY A 123 2.84 9.64 12.59
CA GLY A 123 3.20 11.00 13.00
C GLY A 123 4.17 11.66 12.00
N GLU A 124 5.20 12.34 12.52
CA GLU A 124 6.22 13.02 11.70
C GLU A 124 7.11 12.04 10.91
N HIS A 125 7.18 10.76 11.31
CA HIS A 125 7.97 9.77 10.56
C HIS A 125 7.40 9.55 9.15
N THR A 126 6.07 9.63 8.99
CA THR A 126 5.37 9.48 7.71
C THR A 126 5.91 10.38 6.59
N ARG A 127 6.45 11.57 6.93
CA ARG A 127 7.01 12.50 5.92
C ARG A 127 8.35 12.06 5.35
N ARG A 128 9.01 11.09 5.99
CA ARG A 128 10.35 10.58 5.68
C ARG A 128 10.31 9.11 5.23
N THR A 129 9.16 8.44 5.38
CA THR A 129 8.95 7.07 4.95
C THR A 129 8.51 7.07 3.48
N PRO A 130 9.26 6.45 2.56
CA PRO A 130 8.84 6.25 1.19
C PRO A 130 7.47 5.56 1.10
N VAL A 131 6.64 6.03 0.17
CA VAL A 131 5.32 5.46 -0.12
C VAL A 131 5.22 5.11 -1.59
N SER A 132 4.66 3.95 -1.91
CA SER A 132 4.32 3.61 -3.29
C SER A 132 3.02 2.83 -3.39
N SER A 133 2.49 2.72 -4.62
CA SER A 133 1.44 1.76 -4.93
C SER A 133 1.71 1.06 -6.25
N ILE A 134 1.86 -0.26 -6.17
CA ILE A 134 2.11 -1.12 -7.33
C ILE A 134 0.91 -1.23 -8.28
N LYS A 135 -0.29 -0.83 -7.84
CA LYS A 135 -1.52 -0.83 -8.67
C LYS A 135 -1.41 0.07 -9.89
N SER A 136 -0.49 1.03 -9.85
CA SER A 136 -0.10 1.83 -11.00
C SER A 136 0.50 1.01 -12.16
N MET A 137 1.13 -0.12 -11.86
CA MET A 137 1.81 -1.00 -12.83
C MET A 137 1.01 -2.26 -13.15
N VAL A 138 0.32 -2.85 -12.16
CA VAL A 138 -0.35 -4.15 -12.31
C VAL A 138 -1.88 -4.08 -12.26
N GLY A 139 -2.44 -2.87 -12.06
CA GLY A 139 -3.88 -2.68 -11.87
C GLY A 139 -4.38 -3.19 -10.52
N HIS A 140 -5.69 -3.08 -10.33
CA HIS A 140 -6.39 -3.52 -9.12
C HIS A 140 -6.93 -4.95 -9.30
N SER A 141 -6.24 -5.93 -8.71
CA SER A 141 -6.51 -7.36 -8.87
C SER A 141 -7.61 -7.94 -7.97
N LEU A 142 -8.41 -7.05 -7.35
CA LEU A 142 -9.55 -7.39 -6.50
C LEU A 142 -9.14 -8.39 -5.41
N GLY A 143 -9.63 -9.64 -5.48
CA GLY A 143 -9.37 -10.65 -4.46
C GLY A 143 -7.90 -11.03 -4.29
N ALA A 144 -7.04 -10.79 -5.29
CA ALA A 144 -5.62 -11.10 -5.21
C ALA A 144 -4.76 -9.96 -4.66
N VAL A 145 -5.34 -8.77 -4.43
CA VAL A 145 -4.58 -7.54 -4.16
C VAL A 145 -3.63 -7.68 -2.97
N GLY A 146 -4.12 -8.16 -1.83
CA GLY A 146 -3.31 -8.30 -0.62
C GLY A 146 -2.15 -9.27 -0.82
N SER A 147 -2.35 -10.35 -1.57
CA SER A 147 -1.27 -11.31 -1.83
C SER A 147 -0.17 -10.73 -2.72
N ILE A 148 -0.54 -9.97 -3.75
CA ILE A 148 0.42 -9.37 -4.69
C ILE A 148 1.17 -8.22 -4.01
N GLU A 149 0.49 -7.44 -3.17
CA GLU A 149 1.12 -6.37 -2.41
C GLU A 149 2.11 -6.91 -1.38
N ILE A 150 1.76 -7.99 -0.67
CA ILE A 150 2.72 -8.66 0.22
C ILE A 150 3.92 -9.16 -0.58
N ALA A 151 3.73 -9.75 -1.76
CA ALA A 151 4.85 -10.21 -2.59
C ALA A 151 5.78 -9.05 -2.98
N ALA A 152 5.23 -7.91 -3.39
CA ALA A 152 6.01 -6.72 -3.72
C ALA A 152 6.73 -6.13 -2.51
N SER A 153 6.08 -6.09 -1.34
CA SER A 153 6.68 -5.64 -0.08
C SER A 153 7.88 -6.51 0.31
N VAL A 154 7.75 -7.82 0.20
CA VAL A 154 8.81 -8.78 0.51
C VAL A 154 9.97 -8.68 -0.48
N LEU A 155 9.69 -8.49 -1.78
CA LEU A 155 10.73 -8.25 -2.78
C LEU A 155 11.44 -6.90 -2.58
N ALA A 156 10.73 -5.88 -2.09
CA ALA A 156 11.34 -4.60 -1.73
C ALA A 156 12.35 -4.76 -0.58
N MET A 157 12.04 -5.61 0.40
CA MET A 157 12.97 -5.96 1.50
C MET A 157 14.19 -6.76 0.98
N GLU A 158 13.95 -7.79 0.17
CA GLU A 158 15.02 -8.66 -0.35
C GLU A 158 16.02 -7.90 -1.23
N HIS A 159 15.56 -6.85 -1.92
CA HIS A 159 16.36 -6.12 -2.89
C HIS A 159 16.78 -4.72 -2.45
N ASP A 160 16.35 -4.24 -1.27
CA ASP A 160 16.57 -2.87 -0.80
C ASP A 160 16.13 -1.81 -1.83
N VAL A 161 14.97 -2.04 -2.47
CA VAL A 161 14.42 -1.16 -3.51
C VAL A 161 12.92 -0.96 -3.31
N VAL A 162 12.51 0.30 -3.15
CA VAL A 162 11.11 0.68 -3.14
C VAL A 162 10.60 0.81 -4.58
N PRO A 163 9.54 0.07 -4.98
CA PRO A 163 9.01 0.14 -6.33
C PRO A 163 8.39 1.51 -6.62
N PRO A 164 8.33 1.94 -7.88
CA PRO A 164 7.70 3.20 -8.22
C PRO A 164 6.17 3.11 -8.19
N THR A 165 5.53 4.22 -7.89
CA THR A 165 4.19 4.52 -8.37
C THR A 165 4.32 5.01 -9.81
N ALA A 166 4.00 4.15 -10.77
CA ALA A 166 3.90 4.52 -12.17
C ALA A 166 2.81 5.59 -12.38
N ASN A 167 2.97 6.40 -13.42
CA ASN A 167 2.01 7.44 -13.82
C ASN A 167 1.79 8.57 -12.79
N LEU A 168 2.58 8.65 -11.71
CA LEU A 168 2.58 9.77 -10.77
C LEU A 168 3.49 10.89 -11.30
N HIS A 169 2.89 11.82 -12.04
CA HIS A 169 3.62 12.95 -12.67
C HIS A 169 3.35 14.28 -11.98
N ASP A 170 2.15 14.43 -11.43
CA ASP A 170 1.67 15.66 -10.80
C ASP A 170 1.08 15.31 -9.43
N PRO A 171 1.92 15.24 -8.38
CA PRO A 171 1.48 14.83 -7.05
C PRO A 171 0.34 15.70 -6.52
N ASP A 172 -0.70 15.06 -5.96
CA ASP A 172 -1.79 15.78 -5.32
C ASP A 172 -1.28 16.46 -4.03
N PRO A 173 -1.42 17.80 -3.87
CA PRO A 173 -1.02 18.48 -2.64
C PRO A 173 -1.82 18.04 -1.39
N GLU A 174 -2.97 17.39 -1.55
CA GLU A 174 -3.71 16.77 -0.43
C GLU A 174 -3.16 15.39 -0.04
N CYS A 175 -2.22 14.85 -0.81
CA CYS A 175 -1.53 13.58 -0.59
C CYS A 175 -0.01 13.82 -0.41
N ASP A 176 0.36 14.74 0.48
CA ASP A 176 1.73 15.22 0.74
C ASP A 176 2.59 14.24 1.55
N LEU A 177 2.88 13.08 0.97
CA LEU A 177 3.82 12.08 1.49
C LEU A 177 5.05 11.96 0.58
N ASP A 178 6.10 11.29 1.06
CA ASP A 178 7.28 10.97 0.24
C ASP A 178 6.99 9.81 -0.73
N HIS A 179 6.18 10.09 -1.75
CA HIS A 179 5.90 9.11 -2.79
C HIS A 179 7.16 8.80 -3.61
N VAL A 180 7.26 7.58 -4.15
CA VAL A 180 8.31 7.18 -5.10
C VAL A 180 7.75 7.25 -6.54
N PRO A 181 7.87 8.39 -7.26
CA PRO A 181 7.26 8.54 -8.58
C PRO A 181 8.16 7.97 -9.69
N LEU A 182 7.56 7.27 -10.65
CA LEU A 182 8.10 6.90 -11.97
C LEU A 182 9.32 5.96 -12.00
N THR A 183 10.30 6.15 -11.12
CA THR A 183 11.54 5.36 -11.05
C THR A 183 11.66 4.78 -9.64
N ALA A 184 12.04 3.50 -9.56
CA ALA A 184 12.31 2.85 -8.30
C ALA A 184 13.39 3.60 -7.51
N ARG A 185 13.34 3.48 -6.18
CA ARG A 185 14.30 4.14 -5.29
C ARG A 185 15.08 3.08 -4.52
N ASP A 186 16.41 3.10 -4.65
CA ASP A 186 17.28 2.33 -3.76
C ASP A 186 17.06 2.84 -2.32
N TRP A 187 16.61 1.95 -1.45
CA TRP A 187 16.23 2.26 -0.08
C TRP A 187 16.28 1.00 0.76
N ARG A 188 17.18 1.01 1.75
CA ARG A 188 17.30 -0.11 2.67
C ARG A 188 15.98 -0.33 3.39
N THR A 189 15.44 -1.55 3.30
CA THR A 189 14.07 -1.83 3.74
C THR A 189 14.05 -3.06 4.64
N ASP A 190 14.07 -2.83 5.96
CA ASP A 190 14.01 -3.91 6.96
C ASP A 190 12.57 -4.13 7.46
N THR A 191 11.69 -3.11 7.41
CA THR A 191 10.27 -3.19 7.84
C THR A 191 9.33 -2.51 6.85
N VAL A 192 8.31 -3.24 6.38
CA VAL A 192 7.28 -2.72 5.47
C VAL A 192 5.91 -2.68 6.13
N LEU A 193 5.26 -1.52 6.13
CA LEU A 193 3.83 -1.39 6.40
C LEU A 193 3.06 -1.58 5.09
N THR A 194 2.35 -2.71 4.95
CA THR A 194 1.51 -2.98 3.78
C THR A 194 0.04 -2.77 4.12
N VAL A 195 -0.69 -2.03 3.29
CA VAL A 195 -2.14 -1.80 3.43
C VAL A 195 -2.85 -2.28 2.17
N GLY A 196 -3.74 -3.25 2.34
CA GLY A 196 -4.49 -3.92 1.26
C GLY A 196 -5.99 -3.68 1.32
#